data_AF-A0A497Q2J8-F1
#
_entry.id   AF-A0A497Q2J8-F1
#
_cell.length_a   1.000
_cell.length_b   1.000
_cell.length_c   1.000
_cell.angle_alpha   90.00
_cell.angle_beta   90.00
_cell.angle_gamma   90.00
#
_symmetry.space_group_name_H-M   'P 1'
#
loop_
_entity.id
_entity.type
_entity.pdbx_description
1 polymer ?
#
loop_
_entity_poly.entity_id
_entity_poly.type
_entity_poly.pdbx_seq_one_letter_code
_entity_poly.pdbx_strand_id
1 'polypeptide(L)'
;MVKEIIILRETGILLFHYSVSGTRRLDELVAAFLSAVGSFAKEVSQDKIMVMSFAKDKLVWEKQGDLYFIALVSQEDSGEIHRVILQDLAQQFVSKYYGDLMKELPDSKRFRPFADVVEMTLQKFNGIPGLARRYKTVLLPAPDLNRLKRVLHEMEVNRDIHRGALIISDGYVATSNLRAYELEAVLDLIHTTDEEIAMLEHSSLDRNTAFLLTRVPDKGTCVFVVNTGMSEQTYLELISPFVTLVRHTDFAGAKRFEPDKTEGPISFYNYDSIEPITDLESIIQEAQILFASETDTFRTGLLRMINRLGKETTVAELHEAGGLPREQGDEILAQLIARGLVRVTKIFPIIGERDERFIAYLEVIGIKKRDFAVVESIWKHCNGAYSLREISERTNVPASRILEVLRALGNYVTWSKERVIADVR
;
A
#
# COMPACT_ATOMS: atom_id res chain seq x y z
N MET A 1 1.90 -10.71 -3.70
CA MET A 1 1.14 -10.15 -2.58
C MET A 1 1.45 -10.86 -1.25
N VAL A 2 1.63 -10.09 -0.15
CA VAL A 2 1.59 -10.64 1.21
C VAL A 2 0.16 -11.07 1.52
N LYS A 3 -0.07 -12.37 1.68
CA LYS A 3 -1.37 -12.94 2.05
C LYS A 3 -1.57 -12.89 3.55
N GLU A 4 -0.56 -13.30 4.30
CA GLU A 4 -0.57 -13.33 5.76
C GLU A 4 0.78 -12.93 6.34
N ILE A 5 0.77 -12.26 7.49
CA ILE A 5 1.94 -12.06 8.35
C ILE A 5 1.67 -12.69 9.70
N ILE A 6 2.59 -13.53 10.15
CA ILE A 6 2.51 -14.27 11.40
C ILE A 6 3.74 -13.92 12.23
N ILE A 7 3.54 -13.66 13.52
CA ILE A 7 4.61 -13.53 14.50
C ILE A 7 4.41 -14.61 15.54
N LEU A 8 5.40 -15.49 15.68
CA LEU A 8 5.38 -16.59 16.63
C LEU A 8 6.69 -16.65 17.42
N ARG A 9 6.62 -17.16 18.64
CA ARG A 9 7.83 -17.54 19.39
C ARG A 9 8.39 -18.84 18.84
N GLU A 10 9.67 -19.09 19.10
CA GLU A 10 10.33 -20.37 18.80
C GLU A 10 9.64 -21.57 19.45
N THR A 11 8.90 -21.36 20.54
CA THR A 11 8.05 -22.37 21.18
C THR A 11 6.77 -22.69 20.41
N GLY A 12 6.48 -21.98 19.32
CA GLY A 12 5.24 -22.10 18.54
C GLY A 12 4.07 -21.25 19.05
N ILE A 13 4.26 -20.44 20.10
CA ILE A 13 3.21 -19.56 20.61
C ILE A 13 2.95 -18.44 19.59
N LEU A 14 1.74 -18.37 19.06
CA LEU A 14 1.28 -17.28 18.21
C LEU A 14 1.12 -16.00 19.01
N LEU A 15 1.88 -14.97 18.66
CA LEU A 15 1.75 -13.65 19.26
C LEU A 15 0.83 -12.75 18.44
N PHE A 16 1.00 -12.77 17.12
CA PHE A 16 0.28 -11.88 16.23
C PHE A 16 -0.01 -12.55 14.89
N HIS A 17 -1.19 -12.23 14.33
CA HIS A 17 -1.59 -12.67 13.02
C HIS A 17 -2.27 -11.52 12.28
N TYR A 18 -1.86 -11.33 11.04
CA TYR A 18 -2.41 -10.40 10.09
C TYR A 18 -2.74 -11.17 8.81
N SER A 19 -3.95 -10.97 8.29
CA SER A 19 -4.42 -11.57 7.04
C SER A 19 -5.09 -10.50 6.19
N VAL A 20 -4.69 -10.39 4.92
CA VAL A 20 -5.27 -9.41 3.99
C VAL A 20 -6.73 -9.75 3.66
N SER A 21 -7.05 -11.03 3.57
CA SER A 21 -8.40 -11.51 3.21
C SER A 21 -9.30 -11.76 4.42
N GLY A 22 -8.86 -11.47 5.65
CA GLY A 22 -9.59 -11.76 6.89
C GLY A 22 -9.73 -13.24 7.23
N THR A 23 -9.44 -14.15 6.28
CA THR A 23 -9.46 -15.59 6.49
C THR A 23 -8.20 -16.04 7.22
N ARG A 24 -8.35 -16.84 8.29
CA ARG A 24 -7.23 -17.47 8.98
C ARG A 24 -6.93 -18.83 8.34
N ARG A 25 -5.85 -18.95 7.56
CA ARG A 25 -5.26 -20.27 7.21
C ARG A 25 -4.16 -20.68 8.18
N LEU A 26 -4.23 -20.15 9.39
CA LEU A 26 -3.18 -20.11 10.39
C LEU A 26 -2.68 -21.50 10.78
N ASP A 27 -3.58 -22.46 11.01
CA ASP A 27 -3.23 -23.72 11.66
C ASP A 27 -2.43 -24.65 10.73
N GLU A 28 -2.78 -24.71 9.44
CA GLU A 28 -2.03 -25.50 8.45
C GLU A 28 -0.66 -24.88 8.16
N LEU A 29 -0.58 -23.54 8.11
CA LEU A 29 0.66 -22.81 7.82
C LEU A 29 1.65 -22.87 8.98
N VAL A 30 1.18 -22.66 10.21
CA VAL A 30 2.04 -22.70 11.40
C VAL A 30 2.55 -24.12 11.64
N ALA A 31 1.71 -25.14 11.46
CA ALA A 31 2.14 -26.53 11.54
C ALA A 31 3.18 -26.89 10.46
N ALA A 32 2.93 -26.48 9.21
CA ALA A 32 3.87 -26.69 8.11
C ALA A 32 5.20 -25.97 8.35
N PHE A 33 5.17 -24.73 8.84
CA PHE A 33 6.36 -23.95 9.16
C PHE A 33 7.17 -24.57 10.30
N LEU A 34 6.54 -24.88 11.44
CA LEU A 34 7.23 -25.49 12.58
C LEU A 34 7.80 -26.86 12.23
N SER A 35 7.08 -27.66 11.43
CA SER A 35 7.57 -28.93 10.91
C SER A 35 8.79 -28.74 10.00
N ALA A 36 8.78 -27.70 9.14
CA ALA A 36 9.89 -27.38 8.26
C ALA A 36 11.11 -26.90 9.05
N VAL A 37 10.95 -25.91 9.93
CA VAL A 37 12.05 -25.36 10.76
C VAL A 37 12.68 -26.45 11.64
N GLY A 38 11.87 -27.34 12.23
CA GLY A 38 12.37 -28.47 13.01
C GLY A 38 13.19 -29.50 12.21
N SER A 39 12.90 -29.65 10.92
CA SER A 39 13.68 -30.49 10.00
C SER A 39 14.94 -29.78 9.51
N PHE A 40 14.87 -28.48 9.20
CA PHE A 40 15.99 -27.69 8.67
C PHE A 40 17.05 -27.34 9.71
N ALA A 41 16.66 -27.15 10.98
CA ALA A 41 17.60 -26.94 12.08
C ALA A 41 18.56 -28.12 12.31
N LYS A 42 18.27 -29.30 11.74
CA LYS A 42 19.15 -30.47 11.78
C LYS A 42 20.13 -30.56 10.61
N GLU A 43 19.95 -29.80 9.52
CA GLU A 43 20.68 -30.04 8.26
C GLU A 43 21.53 -28.87 7.73
N VAL A 44 21.35 -27.62 8.17
CA VAL A 44 22.05 -26.49 7.53
C VAL A 44 22.67 -25.55 8.56
N SER A 45 23.98 -25.30 8.42
CA SER A 45 24.71 -24.31 9.19
C SER A 45 24.16 -22.91 8.91
N GLN A 46 23.39 -22.38 9.87
CA GLN A 46 23.23 -20.99 10.28
C GLN A 46 22.97 -19.83 9.30
N ASP A 47 23.08 -19.94 7.97
CA ASP A 47 22.88 -18.77 7.12
C ASP A 47 22.10 -19.10 5.84
N LYS A 48 20.97 -18.40 5.66
CA LYS A 48 20.33 -18.08 4.36
C LYS A 48 19.37 -19.09 3.72
N ILE A 49 18.62 -19.89 4.48
CA ILE A 49 17.32 -20.34 3.96
C ILE A 49 16.23 -19.58 4.71
N MET A 50 15.68 -18.57 4.04
CA MET A 50 14.60 -17.69 4.54
C MET A 50 13.33 -17.81 3.69
N VAL A 51 13.33 -18.71 2.70
CA VAL A 51 12.24 -18.88 1.73
C VAL A 51 11.92 -20.36 1.54
N MET A 52 10.65 -20.73 1.67
CA MET A 52 10.13 -22.08 1.42
C MET A 52 8.99 -21.97 0.40
N SER A 53 9.10 -22.66 -0.73
CA SER A 53 8.11 -22.58 -1.80
C SER A 53 7.13 -23.76 -1.77
N PHE A 54 5.86 -23.46 -1.99
CA PHE A 54 4.74 -24.38 -2.25
C PHE A 54 4.26 -24.19 -3.69
N ALA A 55 3.27 -24.99 -4.13
CA ALA A 55 2.83 -25.01 -5.52
C ALA A 55 2.28 -23.67 -6.07
N LYS A 56 1.79 -22.76 -5.22
CA LYS A 56 1.28 -21.43 -5.60
C LYS A 56 1.75 -20.30 -4.69
N ASP A 57 2.37 -20.65 -3.58
CA ASP A 57 2.69 -19.76 -2.48
C ASP A 57 4.13 -20.00 -2.05
N LYS A 58 4.71 -19.05 -1.34
CA LYS A 58 5.96 -19.27 -0.61
C LYS A 58 5.92 -18.57 0.73
N LEU A 59 6.57 -19.17 1.70
CA LEU A 59 6.82 -18.58 3.01
C LEU A 59 8.16 -17.87 2.97
N VAL A 60 8.18 -16.61 3.39
CA VAL A 60 9.40 -15.86 3.67
C VAL A 60 9.45 -15.64 5.18
N TRP A 61 10.60 -15.80 5.82
CA TRP A 61 10.70 -15.54 7.26
C TRP A 61 12.00 -14.83 7.65
N GLU A 62 11.92 -14.12 8.77
CA GLU A 62 13.03 -13.47 9.46
C GLU A 62 13.00 -13.89 10.93
N LYS A 63 14.17 -14.23 11.49
CA LYS A 63 14.32 -14.53 12.92
C LYS A 63 14.94 -13.33 13.63
N GLN A 64 14.29 -12.86 14.71
CA GLN A 64 14.85 -11.85 15.60
C GLN A 64 14.72 -12.29 17.05
N GLY A 65 15.85 -12.70 17.65
CA GLY A 65 15.86 -13.30 18.98
C GLY A 65 15.10 -14.64 18.99
N ASP A 66 14.13 -14.77 19.89
CA ASP A 66 13.23 -15.93 20.02
C ASP A 66 11.97 -15.82 19.16
N LEU A 67 11.86 -14.78 18.32
CA LEU A 67 10.69 -14.53 17.48
C LEU A 67 10.96 -14.88 16.01
N TYR A 68 9.98 -15.51 15.39
CA TYR A 68 9.88 -15.68 13.95
C TYR A 68 8.82 -14.75 13.39
N PHE A 69 9.21 -13.96 12.39
CA PHE A 69 8.35 -13.12 11.58
C PHE A 69 8.21 -13.79 10.23
N ILE A 70 6.98 -14.14 9.84
CA ILE A 70 6.72 -15.00 8.71
C ILE A 70 5.71 -14.30 7.81
N ALA A 71 6.00 -14.20 6.52
CA ALA A 71 5.07 -13.77 5.50
C ALA A 71 4.71 -14.94 4.58
N LEU A 72 3.42 -15.19 4.40
CA LEU A 72 2.93 -16.00 3.29
C LEU A 72 2.75 -15.08 2.08
N VAL A 73 3.45 -15.38 1.00
CA VAL A 73 3.44 -14.55 -0.21
C VAL A 73 3.20 -15.42 -1.44
N SER A 74 2.90 -14.80 -2.58
CA SER A 74 2.70 -15.54 -3.83
C SER A 74 4.04 -16.04 -4.36
N GLN A 75 4.06 -17.18 -5.04
CA GLN A 75 5.32 -17.80 -5.52
C GLN A 75 6.13 -16.86 -6.42
N GLU A 76 5.44 -16.06 -7.24
CA GLU A 76 6.01 -15.10 -8.19
C GLU A 76 6.55 -13.80 -7.54
N ASP A 77 6.30 -13.57 -6.25
CA ASP A 77 6.76 -12.35 -5.55
C ASP A 77 8.28 -12.33 -5.37
N SER A 78 8.89 -11.16 -5.15
CA SER A 78 10.29 -11.11 -4.74
C SER A 78 10.46 -11.48 -3.27
N GLY A 79 11.25 -12.53 -2.98
CA GLY A 79 11.54 -12.94 -1.60
C GLY A 79 12.32 -11.88 -0.82
N GLU A 80 13.25 -11.19 -1.49
CA GLU A 80 14.10 -10.17 -0.87
C GLU A 80 13.30 -8.96 -0.41
N ILE A 81 12.36 -8.47 -1.22
CA ILE A 81 11.48 -7.36 -0.82
C ILE A 81 10.71 -7.72 0.45
N HIS A 82 10.19 -8.95 0.53
CA HIS A 82 9.45 -9.42 1.69
C HIS A 82 10.33 -9.61 2.92
N ARG A 83 11.58 -10.02 2.76
CA ARG A 83 12.53 -10.08 3.86
C ARG A 83 12.79 -8.69 4.45
N VAL A 84 13.03 -7.68 3.61
CA VAL A 84 13.21 -6.30 4.10
C VAL A 84 11.98 -5.80 4.85
N ILE A 85 10.78 -6.10 4.34
CA ILE A 85 9.52 -5.80 5.04
C ILE A 85 9.49 -6.46 6.42
N LEU A 86 9.83 -7.75 6.51
CA LEU A 86 9.82 -8.48 7.77
C LEU A 86 10.86 -7.97 8.75
N GLN A 87 12.04 -7.54 8.28
CA GLN A 87 13.07 -6.91 9.11
C GLN A 87 12.60 -5.59 9.73
N ASP A 88 11.99 -4.71 8.93
CA ASP A 88 11.40 -3.45 9.42
C ASP A 88 10.29 -3.72 10.45
N LEU A 89 9.40 -4.68 10.16
CA LEU A 89 8.34 -5.09 11.08
C LEU A 89 8.90 -5.71 12.37
N ALA A 90 9.95 -6.52 12.28
CA ALA A 90 10.58 -7.15 13.42
C ALA A 90 11.18 -6.11 14.37
N GLN A 91 11.93 -5.15 13.83
CA GLN A 91 12.47 -4.05 14.59
C GLN A 91 11.35 -3.24 15.28
N GLN A 92 10.32 -2.84 14.53
CA GLN A 92 9.21 -2.05 15.08
C GLN A 92 8.41 -2.82 16.14
N PHE A 93 8.16 -4.11 15.93
CA PHE A 93 7.42 -4.95 16.87
C PHE A 93 8.17 -5.11 18.18
N VAL A 94 9.45 -5.48 18.12
CA VAL A 94 10.29 -5.67 19.31
C VAL A 94 10.46 -4.35 20.06
N SER A 95 10.74 -3.25 19.36
CA SER A 95 10.86 -1.93 20.00
C SER A 95 9.56 -1.48 20.68
N LYS A 96 8.39 -1.71 20.04
CA LYS A 96 7.10 -1.25 20.56
C LYS A 96 6.60 -2.10 21.74
N TYR A 97 6.83 -3.41 21.72
CA TYR A 97 6.24 -4.35 22.67
C TYR A 97 7.25 -5.05 23.58
N TYR A 98 8.49 -4.56 23.67
CA TYR A 98 9.55 -5.17 24.48
C TYR A 98 9.10 -5.60 25.88
N GLY A 99 8.41 -4.73 26.61
CA GLY A 99 7.93 -5.02 27.96
C GLY A 99 6.85 -6.10 28.05
N ASP A 100 5.98 -6.21 27.03
CA ASP A 100 4.99 -7.29 26.96
C ASP A 100 5.61 -8.60 26.50
N LEU A 101 6.65 -8.55 25.67
CA LEU A 101 7.40 -9.71 25.20
C LEU A 101 8.23 -10.37 26.30
N MET A 102 8.62 -9.65 27.36
CA MET A 102 9.35 -10.24 28.49
C MET A 102 8.48 -11.07 29.44
N LYS A 103 7.16 -11.08 29.24
CA LYS A 103 6.24 -11.91 30.04
C LYS A 103 6.29 -13.37 29.56
N GLU A 104 6.14 -14.32 30.48
CA GLU A 104 6.09 -15.75 30.15
C GLU A 104 4.91 -16.09 29.24
N LEU A 105 3.74 -15.51 29.51
CA LEU A 105 2.51 -15.67 28.72
C LEU A 105 1.99 -14.30 28.28
N PRO A 106 2.47 -13.78 27.13
CA PRO A 106 2.00 -12.51 26.61
C PRO A 106 0.55 -12.62 26.11
N ASP A 107 -0.25 -11.59 26.38
CA ASP A 107 -1.64 -11.50 25.89
C ASP A 107 -1.65 -11.06 24.43
N SER A 108 -2.06 -11.96 23.53
CA SER A 108 -2.14 -11.71 22.09
C SER A 108 -3.03 -10.52 21.72
N LYS A 109 -4.01 -10.17 22.56
CA LYS A 109 -4.87 -9.00 22.32
C LYS A 109 -4.09 -7.69 22.35
N ARG A 110 -3.02 -7.60 23.13
CA ARG A 110 -2.17 -6.40 23.23
C ARG A 110 -1.42 -6.10 21.94
N PHE A 111 -1.17 -7.11 21.12
CA PHE A 111 -0.45 -6.95 19.86
C PHE A 111 -1.36 -6.59 18.68
N ARG A 112 -2.69 -6.65 18.84
CA ARG A 112 -3.65 -6.32 17.76
C ARG A 112 -3.42 -4.95 17.10
N PRO A 113 -3.09 -3.87 17.84
CA PRO A 113 -2.79 -2.56 17.24
C PRO A 113 -1.55 -2.56 16.34
N PHE A 114 -0.77 -3.65 16.29
CA PHE A 114 0.33 -3.78 15.34
C PHE A 114 -0.14 -3.96 13.90
N ALA A 115 -1.39 -4.36 13.66
CA ALA A 115 -1.96 -4.44 12.32
C ALA A 115 -1.85 -3.11 11.56
N ASP A 116 -2.07 -1.98 12.25
CA ASP A 116 -1.95 -0.65 11.64
C ASP A 116 -0.51 -0.35 11.20
N VAL A 117 0.48 -0.83 11.96
CA VAL A 117 1.90 -0.71 11.62
C VAL A 117 2.23 -1.57 10.39
N VAL A 118 1.74 -2.81 10.36
CA VAL A 118 1.89 -3.70 9.21
C VAL A 118 1.32 -3.07 7.94
N GLU A 119 0.11 -2.53 8.01
CA GLU A 119 -0.54 -1.85 6.87
C GLU A 119 0.26 -0.64 6.41
N MET A 120 0.68 0.22 7.34
CA MET A 120 1.51 1.39 7.03
C MET A 120 2.82 0.99 6.36
N THR A 121 3.50 -0.05 6.85
CA THR A 121 4.72 -0.58 6.22
C THR A 121 4.42 -1.13 4.83
N LEU A 122 3.39 -1.97 4.65
CA LEU A 122 3.03 -2.54 3.35
C LEU A 122 2.63 -1.49 2.29
N GLN A 123 2.04 -0.36 2.73
CA GLN A 123 1.71 0.78 1.87
C GLN A 123 2.96 1.43 1.26
N LYS A 124 4.07 1.53 2.00
CA LYS A 124 5.33 2.10 1.50
C LYS A 124 5.82 1.39 0.22
N PHE A 125 5.56 0.09 0.10
CA PHE A 125 6.08 -0.74 -0.99
C PHE A 125 5.15 -0.85 -2.22
N ASN A 126 3.88 -0.44 -2.11
CA ASN A 126 2.89 -0.67 -3.18
C ASN A 126 2.22 0.61 -3.71
N GLY A 127 2.40 1.77 -3.06
CA GLY A 127 1.85 3.06 -3.53
C GLY A 127 0.32 3.14 -3.61
N ILE A 128 -0.41 2.09 -3.20
CA ILE A 128 -1.87 2.04 -3.10
C ILE A 128 -2.26 2.32 -1.65
N PRO A 129 -3.16 3.27 -1.36
CA PRO A 129 -3.68 3.50 -0.01
C PRO A 129 -4.27 2.21 0.57
N GLY A 130 -3.92 1.83 1.80
CA GLY A 130 -4.22 0.49 2.35
C GLY A 130 -5.70 0.12 2.34
N LEU A 131 -6.61 1.09 2.44
CA LEU A 131 -8.05 0.86 2.33
C LEU A 131 -8.46 0.28 0.98
N ALA A 132 -7.90 0.77 -0.13
CA ALA A 132 -8.21 0.30 -1.48
C ALA A 132 -7.69 -1.11 -1.78
N ARG A 133 -6.79 -1.64 -0.94
CA ARG A 133 -6.26 -3.01 -1.08
C ARG A 133 -7.23 -4.05 -0.54
N ARG A 134 -7.94 -3.73 0.55
CA ARG A 134 -8.84 -4.66 1.24
C ARG A 134 -10.31 -4.43 0.91
N TYR A 135 -10.68 -3.19 0.67
CA TYR A 135 -12.07 -2.78 0.58
C TYR A 135 -12.34 -2.07 -0.74
N LYS A 136 -13.58 -2.23 -1.23
CA LYS A 136 -14.13 -1.37 -2.27
C LYS A 136 -13.95 0.06 -1.81
N THR A 137 -13.22 0.88 -2.55
CA THR A 137 -12.83 2.23 -2.12
C THR A 137 -13.17 3.24 -3.21
N VAL A 138 -13.80 4.35 -2.84
CA VAL A 138 -14.08 5.43 -3.78
C VAL A 138 -12.96 6.47 -3.70
N LEU A 139 -12.37 6.78 -4.86
CA LEU A 139 -11.31 7.75 -4.99
C LEU A 139 -11.92 9.11 -5.35
N LEU A 140 -11.95 9.98 -4.35
CA LEU A 140 -12.34 11.38 -4.50
C LEU A 140 -11.17 12.23 -5.00
N PRO A 141 -11.45 13.37 -5.67
CA PRO A 141 -10.46 14.40 -5.89
C PRO A 141 -9.73 14.78 -4.58
N ALA A 142 -8.42 15.03 -4.66
CA ALA A 142 -7.61 15.33 -3.48
C ALA A 142 -8.16 16.46 -2.60
N PRO A 143 -8.70 17.58 -3.14
CA PRO A 143 -9.29 18.63 -2.32
C PRO A 143 -10.46 18.14 -1.46
N ASP A 144 -11.37 17.36 -2.03
CA ASP A 144 -12.57 16.86 -1.36
C ASP A 144 -12.22 15.81 -0.31
N LEU A 145 -11.32 14.88 -0.67
CA LEU A 145 -10.82 13.87 0.26
C LEU A 145 -10.11 14.52 1.46
N ASN A 146 -9.25 15.51 1.20
CA ASN A 146 -8.51 16.21 2.25
C ASN A 146 -9.46 17.00 3.15
N ARG A 147 -10.52 17.60 2.59
CA ARG A 147 -11.55 18.29 3.37
C ARG A 147 -12.32 17.32 4.26
N LEU A 148 -12.75 16.18 3.73
CA LEU A 148 -13.41 15.13 4.51
C LEU A 148 -12.51 14.62 5.64
N LYS A 149 -11.26 14.28 5.34
CA LYS A 149 -10.29 13.80 6.34
C LYS A 149 -10.04 14.82 7.44
N ARG A 150 -9.94 16.11 7.10
CA ARG A 150 -9.74 17.18 8.07
C ARG A 150 -10.92 17.30 9.03
N VAL A 151 -12.14 17.39 8.49
CA VAL A 151 -13.34 17.51 9.34
C VAL A 151 -13.56 16.23 10.16
N LEU A 152 -13.29 15.05 9.58
CA LEU A 152 -13.34 13.79 10.32
C LEU A 152 -12.38 13.81 11.52
N HIS A 153 -11.14 14.24 11.29
CA HIS A 153 -10.14 14.36 12.34
C HIS A 153 -10.55 15.37 13.42
N GLU A 154 -11.15 16.51 13.05
CA GLU A 154 -11.67 17.48 14.01
C GLU A 154 -12.75 16.87 14.93
N MET A 155 -13.57 15.94 14.43
CA MET A 155 -14.55 15.23 15.27
C MET A 155 -13.88 14.25 16.23
N GLU A 156 -12.82 13.57 15.78
CA GLU A 156 -12.05 12.59 16.57
C GLU A 156 -11.16 13.22 17.66
N VAL A 157 -10.98 14.54 17.63
CA VAL A 157 -10.37 15.28 18.76
C VAL A 157 -11.30 15.27 19.98
N ASN A 158 -12.60 15.07 19.77
CA ASN A 158 -13.54 14.94 20.88
C ASN A 158 -13.26 13.66 21.68
N ARG A 159 -13.23 13.78 23.01
CA ARG A 159 -12.96 12.66 23.93
C ARG A 159 -13.91 11.47 23.74
N ASP A 160 -15.12 11.71 23.27
CA ASP A 160 -16.17 10.70 23.15
C ASP A 160 -16.33 10.11 21.74
N ILE A 161 -15.55 10.61 20.77
CA ILE A 161 -15.48 10.09 19.40
C ILE A 161 -14.05 9.64 19.14
N HIS A 162 -13.84 8.34 18.95
CA HIS A 162 -12.50 7.80 18.80
C HIS A 162 -12.01 7.83 17.36
N ARG A 163 -12.81 7.28 16.44
CA ARG A 163 -12.46 7.04 15.04
C ARG A 163 -13.73 7.06 14.22
N GLY A 164 -13.67 7.53 12.98
CA GLY A 164 -14.81 7.44 12.07
C GLY A 164 -14.47 7.00 10.65
N ALA A 165 -15.51 6.75 9.88
CA ALA A 165 -15.46 6.38 8.48
C ALA A 165 -16.69 6.88 7.73
N LEU A 166 -16.55 6.93 6.40
CA LEU A 166 -17.63 7.15 5.46
C LEU A 166 -17.64 6.01 4.46
N ILE A 167 -18.76 5.31 4.38
CA ILE A 167 -19.03 4.26 3.40
C ILE A 167 -20.16 4.75 2.52
N ILE A 168 -19.94 4.87 1.22
CA ILE A 168 -20.98 5.33 0.28
C ILE A 168 -22.02 4.25 0.04
N SER A 169 -23.19 4.63 -0.47
CA SER A 169 -24.40 3.78 -0.54
C SER A 169 -24.23 2.48 -1.34
N ASP A 170 -23.24 2.39 -2.21
CA ASP A 170 -22.88 1.19 -2.99
C ASP A 170 -21.82 0.30 -2.30
N GLY A 171 -21.50 0.58 -1.03
CA GLY A 171 -20.60 -0.20 -0.19
C GLY A 171 -19.12 0.15 -0.32
N TYR A 172 -18.78 1.22 -1.05
CA TYR A 172 -17.40 1.67 -1.18
C TYR A 172 -16.99 2.58 -0.01
N VAL A 173 -15.81 2.36 0.56
CA VAL A 173 -15.21 3.20 1.59
C VAL A 173 -14.67 4.48 0.94
N ALA A 174 -15.14 5.65 1.38
CA ALA A 174 -14.63 6.94 0.89
C ALA A 174 -13.45 7.46 1.72
N THR A 175 -13.55 7.32 3.04
CA THR A 175 -12.47 7.62 3.98
C THR A 175 -12.71 6.83 5.26
N SER A 176 -11.65 6.43 5.94
CA SER A 176 -11.76 5.70 7.21
C SER A 176 -10.50 5.89 8.05
N ASN A 177 -10.71 6.24 9.31
CA ASN A 177 -9.74 6.14 10.39
C ASN A 177 -10.04 4.95 11.33
N LEU A 178 -11.11 4.19 11.06
CA LEU A 178 -11.40 2.94 11.75
C LEU A 178 -10.23 1.96 11.58
N ARG A 179 -9.96 1.17 12.63
CA ARG A 179 -9.02 0.06 12.54
C ARG A 179 -9.57 -0.99 11.59
N ALA A 180 -8.71 -1.79 10.98
CA ALA A 180 -9.13 -2.78 9.99
C ALA A 180 -10.27 -3.69 10.46
N TYR A 181 -10.17 -4.23 11.69
CA TYR A 181 -11.20 -5.11 12.25
C TYR A 181 -12.50 -4.37 12.62
N GLU A 182 -12.44 -3.06 12.86
CA GLU A 182 -13.63 -2.23 13.11
C GLU A 182 -14.36 -2.00 11.79
N LEU A 183 -13.62 -1.69 10.74
CA LEU A 183 -14.16 -1.49 9.41
C LEU A 183 -14.78 -2.78 8.84
N GLU A 184 -14.17 -3.94 9.04
CA GLU A 184 -14.76 -5.24 8.67
C GLU A 184 -16.11 -5.45 9.38
N ALA A 185 -16.14 -5.27 10.70
CA ALA A 185 -17.38 -5.39 11.47
C ALA A 185 -18.47 -4.42 10.97
N VAL A 186 -18.09 -3.18 10.64
CA VAL A 186 -19.01 -2.17 10.12
C VAL A 186 -19.54 -2.54 8.74
N LEU A 187 -18.69 -3.06 7.84
CA LEU A 187 -19.12 -3.49 6.51
C LEU A 187 -20.09 -4.68 6.58
N ASP A 188 -19.95 -5.56 7.57
CA ASP A 188 -20.93 -6.62 7.82
C ASP A 188 -22.24 -6.08 8.41
N LEU A 189 -22.18 -5.04 9.25
CA LEU A 189 -23.33 -4.44 9.94
C LEU A 189 -24.12 -3.43 9.08
N ILE A 190 -23.52 -2.79 8.08
CA ILE A 190 -24.16 -1.69 7.33
C ILE A 190 -25.43 -2.14 6.58
N HIS A 191 -25.57 -3.44 6.35
CA HIS A 191 -26.73 -4.05 5.68
C HIS A 191 -27.77 -4.60 6.65
N THR A 192 -27.52 -4.59 7.97
CA THR A 192 -28.41 -5.20 8.96
C THR A 192 -29.35 -4.19 9.63
N THR A 193 -29.10 -2.89 9.51
CA THR A 193 -29.95 -1.83 10.05
C THR A 193 -30.52 -0.93 8.94
N ASP A 194 -31.84 -0.72 8.99
CA ASP A 194 -32.55 0.23 8.13
C ASP A 194 -32.75 1.59 8.80
N GLU A 195 -32.36 1.73 10.07
CA GLU A 195 -32.54 2.96 10.84
C GLU A 195 -31.65 4.08 10.30
N GLU A 196 -32.15 5.32 10.31
CA GLU A 196 -31.36 6.48 9.90
C GLU A 196 -30.18 6.70 10.86
N ILE A 197 -30.37 6.36 12.13
CA ILE A 197 -29.37 6.45 13.18
C ILE A 197 -29.45 5.16 14.01
N ALA A 198 -28.30 4.54 14.26
CA ALA A 198 -28.24 3.34 15.10
C ALA A 198 -26.97 3.35 15.94
N MET A 199 -27.10 2.99 17.21
CA MET A 199 -25.96 2.74 18.11
C MET A 199 -25.84 1.25 18.39
N LEU A 200 -24.77 0.62 17.91
CA LEU A 200 -24.57 -0.82 17.92
C LEU A 200 -23.34 -1.20 18.73
N GLU A 201 -23.53 -1.95 19.80
CA GLU A 201 -22.44 -2.63 20.48
C GLU A 201 -21.94 -3.80 19.62
N HIS A 202 -20.62 -4.00 19.58
CA HIS A 202 -20.03 -5.09 18.82
C HIS A 202 -18.84 -5.72 19.54
N SER A 203 -18.67 -7.03 19.39
CA SER A 203 -17.61 -7.79 20.07
C SER A 203 -16.18 -7.38 19.67
N SER A 204 -16.04 -6.67 18.55
CA SER A 204 -14.76 -6.12 18.09
C SER A 204 -14.36 -4.84 18.82
N LEU A 205 -15.28 -4.21 19.55
CA LEU A 205 -15.07 -2.93 20.25
C LEU A 205 -14.68 -3.14 21.71
N ASP A 206 -14.15 -2.08 22.33
CA ASP A 206 -13.90 -2.06 23.77
C ASP A 206 -15.24 -2.01 24.53
N ARG A 207 -15.28 -2.54 25.76
CA ARG A 207 -16.53 -2.73 26.53
C ARG A 207 -17.37 -1.48 26.75
N ASN A 208 -16.78 -0.29 26.63
CA ASN A 208 -17.46 0.98 26.83
C ASN A 208 -17.55 1.78 25.52
N THR A 209 -17.56 1.10 24.38
CA THR A 209 -17.64 1.74 23.07
C THR A 209 -18.65 1.04 22.18
N ALA A 210 -19.28 1.80 21.30
CA ALA A 210 -20.26 1.33 20.33
C ALA A 210 -20.00 1.97 18.96
N PHE A 211 -20.51 1.34 17.91
CA PHE A 211 -20.61 1.99 16.61
C PHE A 211 -21.84 2.89 16.59
N LEU A 212 -21.65 4.16 16.27
CA LEU A 212 -22.72 5.07 15.87
C LEU A 212 -22.76 5.13 14.35
N LEU A 213 -23.86 4.66 13.77
CA LEU A 213 -24.13 4.71 12.35
C LEU A 213 -25.12 5.84 12.08
N THR A 214 -24.85 6.67 11.07
CA THR A 214 -25.76 7.73 10.61
C THR A 214 -25.86 7.66 9.10
N ARG A 215 -27.05 7.32 8.61
CA ARG A 215 -27.34 7.21 7.19
C ARG A 215 -27.57 8.61 6.62
N VAL A 216 -26.89 8.88 5.52
CA VAL A 216 -27.06 10.09 4.73
C VAL A 216 -27.75 9.69 3.42
N PRO A 217 -29.01 10.09 3.21
CA PRO A 217 -29.78 9.72 2.02
C PRO A 217 -28.99 9.96 0.73
N ASP A 218 -29.01 8.98 -0.18
CA ASP A 218 -28.32 8.99 -1.49
C ASP A 218 -26.80 9.20 -1.47
N LYS A 219 -26.19 9.22 -0.29
CA LYS A 219 -24.74 9.40 -0.12
C LYS A 219 -24.08 8.18 0.48
N GLY A 220 -24.60 7.67 1.59
CA GLY A 220 -23.98 6.55 2.30
C GLY A 220 -24.25 6.54 3.80
N THR A 221 -23.34 5.94 4.55
CA THR A 221 -23.39 5.85 6.01
C THR A 221 -22.10 6.39 6.60
N CYS A 222 -22.23 7.39 7.49
CA CYS A 222 -21.17 7.82 8.37
C CYS A 222 -21.13 6.89 9.58
N VAL A 223 -19.94 6.48 9.99
CA VAL A 223 -19.76 5.53 11.09
C VAL A 223 -18.71 6.06 12.04
N PHE A 224 -18.99 6.00 13.35
CA PHE A 224 -18.07 6.45 14.39
C PHE A 224 -17.98 5.42 15.50
N VAL A 225 -16.78 5.19 16.04
CA VAL A 225 -16.59 4.50 17.31
C VAL A 225 -16.72 5.54 18.41
N VAL A 226 -17.75 5.41 19.23
CA VAL A 226 -18.06 6.38 20.30
C VAL A 226 -18.04 5.70 21.67
N ASN A 227 -17.83 6.47 22.74
CA ASN A 227 -18.04 5.94 24.09
C ASN A 227 -19.51 5.59 24.33
N THR A 228 -19.79 4.63 25.19
CA THR A 228 -21.15 4.42 25.70
C THR A 228 -21.37 5.35 26.91
N GLY A 229 -22.47 6.12 26.90
CA GLY A 229 -22.83 6.98 28.03
C GLY A 229 -23.47 8.33 27.70
N MET A 230 -23.41 8.77 26.44
CA MET A 230 -24.16 9.95 25.97
C MET A 230 -25.39 9.52 25.16
N SER A 231 -26.37 10.42 25.01
CA SER A 231 -27.53 10.16 24.16
C SER A 231 -27.14 10.27 22.69
N GLU A 232 -27.87 9.55 21.83
CA GLU A 232 -27.69 9.60 20.37
C GLU A 232 -27.78 11.04 19.84
N GLN A 233 -28.73 11.83 20.36
CA GLN A 233 -28.91 13.23 19.96
C GLN A 233 -27.65 14.07 20.18
N THR A 234 -26.96 13.89 21.32
CA THR A 234 -25.74 14.64 21.59
C THR A 234 -24.62 14.21 20.66
N TYR A 235 -24.52 12.92 20.33
CA TYR A 235 -23.55 12.48 19.33
C TYR A 235 -23.84 13.07 17.95
N LEU A 236 -25.11 13.15 17.53
CA LEU A 236 -25.49 13.76 16.26
C LEU A 236 -25.06 15.22 16.17
N GLU A 237 -25.21 15.99 17.24
CA GLU A 237 -24.73 17.36 17.30
C GLU A 237 -23.21 17.44 17.12
N LEU A 238 -22.47 16.51 17.75
CA LEU A 238 -21.02 16.44 17.62
C LEU A 238 -20.59 16.08 16.19
N ILE A 239 -21.23 15.10 15.53
CA ILE A 239 -20.83 14.66 14.19
C ILE A 239 -21.49 15.44 13.04
N SER A 240 -22.44 16.32 13.35
CA SER A 240 -23.21 17.12 12.39
C SER A 240 -22.34 17.86 11.36
N PRO A 241 -21.19 18.47 11.72
CA PRO A 241 -20.31 19.10 10.73
C PRO A 241 -19.83 18.13 9.65
N PHE A 242 -19.46 16.91 10.03
CA PHE A 242 -19.03 15.89 9.08
C PHE A 242 -20.20 15.38 8.24
N VAL A 243 -21.34 15.07 8.85
CA VAL A 243 -22.55 14.60 8.15
C VAL A 243 -23.04 15.64 7.13
N THR A 244 -23.02 16.92 7.51
CA THR A 244 -23.38 18.04 6.62
C THR A 244 -22.42 18.15 5.44
N LEU A 245 -21.11 18.01 5.68
CA LEU A 245 -20.11 18.00 4.60
C LEU A 245 -20.39 16.85 3.62
N VAL A 246 -20.67 15.64 4.12
CA VAL A 246 -20.97 14.47 3.28
C VAL A 246 -22.21 14.68 2.40
N ARG A 247 -23.25 15.36 2.91
CA ARG A 247 -24.45 15.73 2.11
C ARG A 247 -24.09 16.59 0.90
N HIS A 248 -23.09 17.46 1.03
CA HIS A 248 -22.67 18.39 -0.02
C HIS A 248 -21.53 17.87 -0.91
N THR A 249 -20.87 16.77 -0.54
CA THR A 249 -19.84 16.15 -1.39
C THR A 249 -20.48 15.47 -2.59
N ASP A 250 -19.93 15.71 -3.77
CA ASP A 250 -20.30 14.99 -4.99
C ASP A 250 -19.49 13.71 -5.14
N PHE A 251 -20.20 12.58 -5.28
CA PHE A 251 -19.62 11.26 -5.49
C PHE A 251 -19.90 10.73 -6.90
N ALA A 252 -20.68 11.43 -7.73
CA ALA A 252 -21.10 10.95 -9.05
C ALA A 252 -19.91 10.77 -10.00
N GLY A 253 -18.96 11.72 -9.98
CA GLY A 253 -17.72 11.66 -10.77
C GLY A 253 -16.58 10.88 -10.12
N ALA A 254 -16.78 10.31 -8.92
CA ALA A 254 -15.71 9.67 -8.17
C ALA A 254 -15.38 8.29 -8.74
N LYS A 255 -14.08 7.99 -8.89
CA LYS A 255 -13.66 6.70 -9.44
C LYS A 255 -13.83 5.61 -8.37
N ARG A 256 -14.57 4.57 -8.72
CA ARG A 256 -14.72 3.37 -7.92
C ARG A 256 -13.52 2.45 -8.12
N PHE A 257 -12.90 2.03 -7.04
CA PHE A 257 -11.82 1.06 -7.03
C PHE A 257 -12.30 -0.20 -6.32
N GLU A 258 -12.42 -1.29 -7.07
CA GLU A 258 -12.62 -2.62 -6.48
C GLU A 258 -11.24 -3.15 -6.05
N PRO A 259 -11.12 -3.77 -4.87
CA PRO A 259 -9.87 -4.38 -4.46
C PRO A 259 -9.53 -5.49 -5.46
N ASP A 260 -8.32 -5.43 -6.03
CA ASP A 260 -7.86 -6.44 -6.98
C ASP A 260 -7.82 -7.80 -6.26
N LYS A 261 -8.73 -8.72 -6.64
CA LYS A 261 -8.78 -10.08 -6.09
C LYS A 261 -7.55 -10.92 -6.44
N THR A 262 -6.74 -10.43 -7.37
CA THR A 262 -5.47 -11.00 -7.82
C THR A 262 -4.49 -9.85 -8.04
N GLU A 263 -3.93 -9.28 -6.97
CA GLU A 263 -2.74 -8.44 -7.12
C GLU A 263 -1.64 -9.29 -7.77
N GLY A 264 -1.07 -8.80 -8.87
CA GLY A 264 0.09 -9.44 -9.51
C GLY A 264 1.30 -9.53 -8.56
N PRO A 265 2.37 -10.23 -8.95
CA PRO A 265 3.53 -10.39 -8.09
C PRO A 265 4.07 -9.06 -7.55
N ILE A 266 4.34 -8.98 -6.24
CA ILE A 266 5.08 -7.90 -5.60
C ILE A 266 6.52 -7.99 -6.10
N SER A 267 6.73 -7.28 -7.19
CA SER A 267 8.00 -6.94 -7.79
C SER A 267 7.92 -5.46 -8.12
N PHE A 268 9.03 -4.75 -8.02
CA PHE A 268 9.05 -3.37 -8.47
C PHE A 268 8.78 -3.34 -9.96
N TYR A 269 7.65 -2.73 -10.36
CA TYR A 269 7.30 -2.66 -11.76
C TYR A 269 8.35 -1.84 -12.50
N ASN A 270 8.91 -2.43 -13.54
CA ASN A 270 10.08 -1.88 -14.26
C ASN A 270 9.91 -0.43 -14.73
N TYR A 271 8.68 0.01 -14.96
CA TYR A 271 8.37 1.33 -15.50
C TYR A 271 7.73 2.28 -14.48
N ASP A 272 7.69 1.91 -13.20
CA ASP A 272 7.39 2.86 -12.12
C ASP A 272 8.62 3.74 -11.84
N SER A 273 8.38 4.98 -11.40
CA SER A 273 9.43 5.95 -11.07
C SER A 273 9.88 5.82 -9.63
N ILE A 274 11.18 6.01 -9.42
CA ILE A 274 11.80 6.08 -8.11
C ILE A 274 12.11 7.54 -7.80
N GLU A 275 11.57 8.03 -6.69
CA GLU A 275 11.74 9.40 -6.25
C GLU A 275 12.49 9.46 -4.92
N PRO A 276 13.57 10.25 -4.83
CA PRO A 276 14.23 10.52 -3.56
C PRO A 276 13.31 11.36 -2.67
N ILE A 277 13.16 10.96 -1.41
CA ILE A 277 12.39 11.68 -0.39
C ILE A 277 13.26 12.74 0.29
N THR A 278 14.56 12.49 0.40
CA THR A 278 15.58 13.40 0.94
C THR A 278 16.63 13.72 -0.13
N ASP A 279 17.56 14.64 0.15
CA ASP A 279 18.67 14.95 -0.75
C ASP A 279 19.59 13.74 -0.99
N LEU A 280 20.26 13.72 -2.15
CA LEU A 280 21.10 12.59 -2.56
C LEU A 280 22.27 12.35 -1.61
N GLU A 281 22.85 13.38 -0.97
CA GLU A 281 23.98 13.21 -0.07
C GLU A 281 23.56 12.44 1.18
N SER A 282 22.41 12.79 1.77
CA SER A 282 21.82 12.05 2.88
C SER A 282 21.51 10.59 2.51
N ILE A 283 20.99 10.34 1.31
CA ILE A 283 20.74 8.96 0.84
C ILE A 283 22.05 8.18 0.74
N ILE A 284 23.12 8.78 0.20
CA ILE A 284 24.44 8.15 0.09
C ILE A 284 24.98 7.81 1.47
N GLN A 285 24.94 8.74 2.42
CA GLN A 285 25.46 8.54 3.77
C GLN A 285 24.73 7.39 4.48
N GLU A 286 23.40 7.41 4.49
CA GLU A 286 22.59 6.36 5.11
C GLU A 286 22.81 5.00 4.43
N ALA A 287 22.85 4.97 3.08
CA ALA A 287 23.12 3.74 2.35
C ALA A 287 24.51 3.16 2.64
N GLN A 288 25.54 4.00 2.78
CA GLN A 288 26.89 3.55 3.16
C GLN A 288 26.92 2.93 4.55
N ILE A 289 26.14 3.47 5.50
CA ILE A 289 26.02 2.89 6.84
C ILE A 289 25.30 1.54 6.78
N LEU A 290 24.18 1.47 6.05
CA LEU A 290 23.35 0.27 5.92
C LEU A 290 24.09 -0.90 5.30
N PHE A 291 24.94 -0.63 4.30
CA PHE A 291 25.65 -1.64 3.53
C PHE A 291 27.17 -1.65 3.81
N ALA A 292 27.59 -1.19 4.99
CA ALA A 292 29.00 -1.09 5.37
C ALA A 292 29.73 -2.45 5.36
N SER A 293 29.01 -3.54 5.66
CA SER A 293 29.54 -4.91 5.69
C SER A 293 29.59 -5.60 4.33
N GLU A 294 29.05 -4.98 3.26
CA GLU A 294 28.95 -5.60 1.95
C GLU A 294 30.25 -5.52 1.14
N THR A 295 30.33 -6.31 0.07
CA THR A 295 31.50 -6.33 -0.83
C THR A 295 31.70 -5.02 -1.59
N ASP A 296 32.94 -4.74 -2.04
CA ASP A 296 33.25 -3.53 -2.80
C ASP A 296 32.50 -3.46 -4.15
N THR A 297 32.24 -4.60 -4.78
CA THR A 297 31.42 -4.69 -6.00
C THR A 297 29.98 -4.28 -5.73
N PHE A 298 29.39 -4.76 -4.63
CA PHE A 298 28.05 -4.37 -4.19
C PHE A 298 27.97 -2.87 -3.88
N ARG A 299 28.94 -2.34 -3.11
CA ARG A 299 29.00 -0.90 -2.78
C ARG A 299 29.15 -0.02 -4.02
N THR A 300 29.94 -0.46 -5.01
CA THR A 300 30.07 0.26 -6.29
C THR A 300 28.75 0.28 -7.05
N GLY A 301 28.05 -0.86 -7.12
CA GLY A 301 26.73 -0.96 -7.74
C GLY A 301 25.69 -0.09 -7.03
N LEU A 302 25.65 -0.13 -5.69
CA LEU A 302 24.81 0.72 -4.84
C LEU A 302 25.02 2.22 -5.15
N LEU A 303 26.27 2.68 -5.18
CA LEU A 303 26.56 4.09 -5.48
C LEU A 303 26.13 4.48 -6.90
N ARG A 304 26.28 3.58 -7.88
CA ARG A 304 25.77 3.84 -9.25
C ARG A 304 24.25 3.94 -9.30
N MET A 305 23.55 3.08 -8.54
CA MET A 305 22.09 3.16 -8.41
C MET A 305 21.69 4.51 -7.79
N ILE A 306 22.26 4.88 -6.64
CA ILE A 306 21.91 6.12 -5.93
C ILE A 306 22.22 7.36 -6.79
N ASN A 307 23.37 7.40 -7.47
CA ASN A 307 23.73 8.50 -8.37
C ASN A 307 22.82 8.61 -9.61
N ARG A 308 22.06 7.56 -9.93
CA ARG A 308 21.07 7.57 -11.00
C ARG A 308 19.70 8.05 -10.53
N LEU A 309 19.46 8.22 -9.22
CA LEU A 309 18.21 8.76 -8.70
C LEU A 309 18.01 10.21 -9.20
N GLY A 310 16.84 10.48 -9.78
CA GLY A 310 16.54 11.73 -10.46
C GLY A 310 15.05 11.88 -10.75
N LYS A 311 14.66 12.95 -11.45
CA LYS A 311 13.25 13.34 -11.58
C LYS A 311 12.34 12.30 -12.26
N GLU A 312 12.89 11.39 -13.06
CA GLU A 312 12.12 10.44 -13.90
C GLU A 312 12.79 9.05 -14.02
N THR A 313 13.67 8.70 -13.08
CA THR A 313 14.37 7.41 -13.12
C THR A 313 13.39 6.27 -12.85
N THR A 314 13.32 5.32 -13.77
CA THR A 314 12.50 4.11 -13.61
C THR A 314 13.25 3.02 -12.85
N VAL A 315 12.49 2.06 -12.32
CA VAL A 315 13.07 0.85 -11.69
C VAL A 315 14.04 0.14 -12.63
N ALA A 316 13.66 -0.08 -13.90
CA ALA A 316 14.52 -0.75 -14.87
C ALA A 316 15.86 -0.02 -15.07
N GLU A 317 15.82 1.31 -15.21
CA GLU A 317 17.03 2.13 -15.38
C GLU A 317 17.92 2.13 -14.14
N LEU A 318 17.33 2.05 -12.95
CA LEU A 318 18.08 1.94 -11.71
C LEU A 318 18.89 0.64 -11.68
N HIS A 319 18.26 -0.49 -12.01
CA HIS A 319 18.95 -1.78 -12.06
C HIS A 319 20.04 -1.82 -13.14
N GLU A 320 19.75 -1.27 -14.32
CA GLU A 320 20.73 -1.17 -15.41
C GLU A 320 21.96 -0.37 -14.98
N ALA A 321 21.75 0.77 -14.30
CA ALA A 321 22.85 1.59 -13.80
C ALA A 321 23.69 0.90 -12.72
N GLY A 322 23.05 0.13 -11.83
CA GLY A 322 23.74 -0.61 -10.76
C GLY A 322 24.66 -1.71 -11.29
N GLY A 323 24.28 -2.39 -12.37
CA GLY A 323 25.01 -3.55 -12.90
C GLY A 323 25.06 -4.74 -11.93
N LEU A 324 24.16 -4.76 -10.94
CA LEU A 324 24.02 -5.83 -9.95
C LEU A 324 23.00 -6.87 -10.43
N PRO A 325 23.06 -8.11 -9.92
CA PRO A 325 21.96 -9.07 -10.04
C PRO A 325 20.64 -8.44 -9.60
N ARG A 326 19.54 -8.79 -10.29
CA ARG A 326 18.22 -8.18 -10.05
C ARG A 326 17.80 -8.26 -8.58
N GLU A 327 18.03 -9.42 -7.96
CA GLU A 327 17.71 -9.70 -6.56
C GLU A 327 18.40 -8.72 -5.60
N GLN A 328 19.70 -8.47 -5.81
CA GLN A 328 20.47 -7.51 -5.00
C GLN A 328 20.00 -6.07 -5.22
N GLY A 329 19.66 -5.71 -6.47
CA GLY A 329 19.10 -4.39 -6.75
C GLY A 329 17.72 -4.18 -6.11
N ASP A 330 16.87 -5.22 -6.11
CA ASP A 330 15.55 -5.16 -5.49
C ASP A 330 15.70 -5.06 -3.96
N GLU A 331 16.65 -5.77 -3.36
CA GLU A 331 16.98 -5.64 -1.94
C GLU A 331 17.44 -4.22 -1.58
N ILE A 332 18.37 -3.64 -2.34
CA ILE A 332 18.84 -2.26 -2.14
C ILE A 332 17.65 -1.30 -2.17
N LEU A 333 16.83 -1.38 -3.22
CA LEU A 333 15.68 -0.50 -3.38
C LEU A 333 14.68 -0.67 -2.24
N ALA A 334 14.42 -1.91 -1.81
CA ALA A 334 13.54 -2.19 -0.69
C ALA A 334 14.06 -1.59 0.63
N GLN A 335 15.37 -1.69 0.92
CA GLN A 335 15.98 -1.10 2.12
C GLN A 335 15.88 0.43 2.12
N LEU A 336 16.13 1.06 0.97
CA LEU A 336 15.98 2.51 0.83
C LEU A 336 14.53 2.96 1.06
N ILE A 337 13.54 2.20 0.60
CA ILE A 337 12.11 2.46 0.83
C ILE A 337 11.74 2.26 2.30
N ALA A 338 12.20 1.18 2.93
CA ALA A 338 11.92 0.87 4.34
C ALA A 338 12.34 2.03 5.25
N ARG A 339 13.53 2.58 4.97
CA ARG A 339 14.14 3.72 5.66
C ARG A 339 13.54 5.07 5.30
N GLY A 340 12.61 5.13 4.35
CA GLY A 340 11.98 6.37 3.92
C GLY A 340 12.94 7.31 3.16
N LEU A 341 13.97 6.76 2.53
CA LEU A 341 14.94 7.52 1.73
C LEU A 341 14.44 7.73 0.30
N VAL A 342 13.73 6.75 -0.24
CA VAL A 342 13.11 6.80 -1.58
C VAL A 342 11.68 6.28 -1.54
N ARG A 343 10.89 6.63 -2.54
CA ARG A 343 9.57 6.05 -2.79
C ARG A 343 9.42 5.60 -4.23
N VAL A 344 8.67 4.53 -4.45
CA VAL A 344 8.24 4.09 -5.78
C VAL A 344 6.87 4.70 -6.07
N THR A 345 6.74 5.35 -7.22
CA THR A 345 5.53 6.05 -7.65
C THR A 345 5.17 5.66 -9.07
N LYS A 346 3.87 5.53 -9.34
CA LYS A 346 3.38 5.33 -10.69
C LYS A 346 3.60 6.60 -11.51
N ILE A 347 3.90 6.44 -12.78
CA ILE A 347 4.06 7.56 -13.72
C ILE A 347 2.80 7.66 -14.59
N PHE A 348 2.23 8.86 -14.64
CA PHE A 348 1.03 9.21 -15.40
C PHE A 348 1.40 10.18 -16.53
N PRO A 349 1.51 9.69 -17.78
CA PRO A 349 1.81 10.56 -18.90
C PRO A 349 0.62 11.45 -19.27
N ILE A 350 0.92 12.71 -19.57
CA ILE A 350 -0.03 13.70 -20.07
C ILE A 350 0.54 14.23 -21.38
N ILE A 351 -0.20 14.06 -22.47
CA ILE A 351 0.13 14.72 -23.74
C ILE A 351 -0.82 15.91 -23.88
N GLY A 352 -0.27 17.11 -24.15
CA GLY A 352 -1.04 18.34 -24.37
C GLY A 352 -1.92 18.24 -25.63
N GLU A 353 -2.72 19.26 -25.95
CA GLU A 353 -3.67 19.18 -27.09
C GLU A 353 -3.02 18.85 -28.44
N ARG A 354 -3.75 18.06 -29.25
CA ARG A 354 -3.35 17.68 -30.61
C ARG A 354 -3.73 18.78 -31.60
N ASP A 355 -3.03 19.90 -31.54
CA ASP A 355 -3.16 20.98 -32.51
C ASP A 355 -2.32 20.71 -33.78
N GLU A 356 -2.43 21.58 -34.78
CA GLU A 356 -1.60 21.51 -36.00
C GLU A 356 -0.10 21.58 -35.66
N ARG A 357 0.28 22.18 -34.52
CA ARG A 357 1.68 22.29 -34.08
C ARG A 357 2.21 20.94 -33.60
N PHE A 358 1.38 20.14 -32.93
CA PHE A 358 1.74 18.78 -32.54
C PHE A 358 2.01 17.89 -33.77
N ILE A 359 1.17 17.99 -34.81
CA ILE A 359 1.37 17.23 -36.06
C ILE A 359 2.67 17.67 -36.75
N ALA A 360 2.88 18.98 -36.89
CA ALA A 360 4.13 19.52 -37.44
C ALA A 360 5.35 19.12 -36.61
N TYR A 361 5.23 19.06 -35.27
CA TYR A 361 6.30 18.59 -34.41
C TYR A 361 6.67 17.12 -34.65
N LEU A 362 5.67 16.24 -34.81
CA LEU A 362 5.92 14.82 -35.12
C LEU A 362 6.69 14.64 -36.43
N GLU A 363 6.44 15.49 -37.42
CA GLU A 363 7.18 15.53 -38.68
C GLU A 363 8.62 16.02 -38.47
N VAL A 364 8.82 17.08 -37.68
CA VAL A 364 10.14 17.66 -37.39
C VAL A 364 11.06 16.71 -36.62
N ILE A 365 10.54 15.98 -35.62
CA ILE A 365 11.33 15.00 -34.87
C ILE A 365 11.61 13.73 -35.67
N GLY A 366 11.05 13.59 -36.88
CA GLY A 366 11.28 12.45 -37.75
C GLY A 366 10.76 11.14 -37.17
N ILE A 367 9.60 11.17 -36.50
CA ILE A 367 9.07 9.98 -35.82
C ILE A 367 8.76 8.87 -36.84
N LYS A 368 9.16 7.62 -36.55
CA LYS A 368 8.89 6.51 -37.48
C LYS A 368 7.39 6.27 -37.58
N LYS A 369 6.89 5.85 -38.76
CA LYS A 369 5.47 5.53 -38.97
C LYS A 369 4.90 4.52 -37.95
N ARG A 370 5.75 3.60 -37.46
CA ARG A 370 5.39 2.63 -36.41
C ARG A 370 5.17 3.29 -35.05
N ASP A 371 5.90 4.34 -34.74
CA ASP A 371 5.83 5.07 -33.48
C ASP A 371 4.59 5.98 -33.50
N PHE A 372 4.26 6.56 -34.64
CA PHE A 372 3.03 7.32 -34.85
C PHE A 372 1.78 6.49 -34.53
N ALA A 373 1.72 5.23 -35.01
CA ALA A 373 0.62 4.32 -34.71
C ALA A 373 0.50 4.02 -33.19
N VAL A 374 1.63 3.95 -32.48
CA VAL A 374 1.65 3.80 -31.03
C VAL A 374 1.08 5.05 -30.37
N VAL A 375 1.55 6.26 -30.72
CA VAL A 375 1.03 7.54 -30.21
C VAL A 375 -0.47 7.62 -30.41
N GLU A 376 -0.97 7.28 -31.61
CA GLU A 376 -2.38 7.32 -31.95
C GLU A 376 -3.23 6.35 -31.10
N SER A 377 -2.68 5.18 -30.79
CA SER A 377 -3.33 4.18 -29.94
C SER A 377 -3.40 4.61 -28.47
N ILE A 378 -2.32 5.17 -27.93
CA ILE A 378 -2.21 5.49 -26.49
C ILE A 378 -2.75 6.87 -26.12
N TRP A 379 -2.81 7.81 -27.08
CA TRP A 379 -3.12 9.22 -26.85
C TRP A 379 -4.29 9.46 -25.91
N LYS A 380 -5.43 8.79 -26.18
CA LYS A 380 -6.69 8.96 -25.43
C LYS A 380 -6.57 8.58 -23.95
N HIS A 381 -5.51 7.86 -23.59
CA HIS A 381 -5.23 7.40 -22.24
C HIS A 381 -4.06 8.17 -21.59
N CYS A 382 -3.33 9.00 -22.36
CA CYS A 382 -2.26 9.85 -21.85
C CYS A 382 -2.79 11.23 -21.43
N ASN A 383 -3.77 11.25 -20.53
CA ASN A 383 -4.36 12.45 -19.95
C ASN A 383 -4.03 12.59 -18.45
N GLY A 384 -3.07 11.82 -17.95
CA GLY A 384 -2.72 11.78 -16.52
C GLY A 384 -3.65 10.92 -15.65
N ALA A 385 -4.75 10.39 -16.20
CA ALA A 385 -5.66 9.54 -15.45
C ALA A 385 -5.20 8.08 -15.37
N TYR A 386 -4.32 7.62 -16.27
CA TYR A 386 -3.85 6.24 -16.35
C TYR A 386 -2.33 6.14 -16.24
N SER A 387 -1.83 5.17 -15.48
CA SER A 387 -0.40 4.87 -15.42
C SER A 387 0.07 4.13 -16.68
N LEU A 388 1.38 4.11 -16.93
CA LEU A 388 1.97 3.34 -18.05
C LEU A 388 1.50 1.88 -18.10
N ARG A 389 1.36 1.23 -16.93
CA ARG A 389 0.83 -0.13 -16.83
C ARG A 389 -0.62 -0.22 -17.30
N GLU A 390 -1.49 0.67 -16.78
CA GLU A 390 -2.91 0.68 -17.15
C GLU A 390 -3.10 0.98 -18.64
N ILE A 391 -2.28 1.86 -19.23
CA ILE A 391 -2.31 2.16 -20.66
C ILE A 391 -1.87 0.93 -21.46
N SER A 392 -0.81 0.24 -21.02
CA SER A 392 -0.31 -0.98 -21.66
C SER A 392 -1.37 -2.07 -21.71
N GLU A 393 -2.05 -2.33 -20.59
CA GLU A 393 -3.12 -3.31 -20.48
C GLU A 393 -4.34 -2.97 -21.37
N ARG A 394 -4.70 -1.68 -21.47
CA ARG A 394 -5.86 -1.23 -22.27
C ARG A 394 -5.61 -1.22 -23.77
N THR A 395 -4.41 -0.86 -24.18
CA THR A 395 -4.05 -0.68 -25.60
C THR A 395 -3.38 -1.91 -26.19
N ASN A 396 -3.03 -2.89 -25.36
CA ASN A 396 -2.23 -4.07 -25.71
C ASN A 396 -0.86 -3.69 -26.32
N VAL A 397 -0.35 -2.49 -26.02
CA VAL A 397 0.99 -2.04 -26.40
C VAL A 397 1.92 -2.25 -25.20
N PRO A 398 3.10 -2.89 -25.35
CA PRO A 398 4.02 -3.10 -24.23
C PRO A 398 4.46 -1.80 -23.55
N ALA A 399 4.48 -1.76 -22.22
CA ALA A 399 4.84 -0.55 -21.46
C ALA A 399 6.25 -0.02 -21.78
N SER A 400 7.23 -0.89 -22.06
CA SER A 400 8.56 -0.48 -22.57
C SER A 400 8.44 0.36 -23.83
N ARG A 401 7.59 -0.08 -24.76
CA ARG A 401 7.40 0.56 -26.04
C ARG A 401 6.66 1.89 -25.91
N ILE A 402 5.67 1.94 -25.02
CA ILE A 402 4.97 3.18 -24.66
C ILE A 402 5.96 4.19 -24.10
N LEU A 403 6.77 3.79 -23.11
CA LEU A 403 7.76 4.66 -22.47
C LEU A 403 8.80 5.19 -23.47
N GLU A 404 9.32 4.32 -24.34
CA GLU A 404 10.27 4.70 -25.40
C GLU A 404 9.68 5.78 -26.32
N VAL A 405 8.47 5.55 -26.82
CA VAL A 405 7.79 6.48 -27.73
C VAL A 405 7.48 7.80 -27.04
N LEU A 406 6.96 7.77 -25.82
CA LEU A 406 6.65 9.00 -25.06
C LEU A 406 7.91 9.81 -24.72
N ARG A 407 9.04 9.15 -24.43
CA ARG A 407 10.33 9.85 -24.24
C ARG A 407 10.83 10.49 -25.52
N ALA A 408 10.63 9.84 -26.67
CA ALA A 408 10.98 10.41 -27.98
C ALA A 408 10.16 11.69 -28.30
N LEU A 409 8.96 11.83 -27.74
CA LEU A 409 8.15 13.05 -27.85
C LEU A 409 8.70 14.22 -27.01
N GLY A 410 9.61 13.97 -26.07
CA GLY A 410 10.29 15.01 -25.29
C GLY A 410 9.32 15.91 -24.53
N ASN A 411 9.47 17.23 -24.68
CA ASN A 411 8.74 18.25 -23.92
C ASN A 411 7.22 18.28 -24.15
N TYR A 412 6.70 17.53 -25.12
CA TYR A 412 5.26 17.40 -25.35
C TYR A 412 4.58 16.42 -24.39
N VAL A 413 5.36 15.64 -23.64
CA VAL A 413 4.86 14.75 -22.61
C VAL A 413 5.20 15.35 -21.26
N THR A 414 4.18 15.60 -20.45
CA THR A 414 4.35 15.92 -19.04
C THR A 414 4.16 14.65 -18.23
N TRP A 415 5.11 14.34 -17.35
CA TRP A 415 5.05 13.18 -16.48
C TRP A 415 4.55 13.60 -15.09
N SER A 416 3.33 13.18 -14.76
CA SER A 416 2.80 13.38 -13.41
C SER A 416 3.08 12.17 -12.52
N LYS A 417 3.41 12.42 -11.26
CA LYS A 417 3.55 11.39 -10.20
C LYS A 417 2.25 11.16 -9.44
N GLU A 418 1.30 12.08 -9.61
CA GLU A 418 -0.05 11.99 -9.07
C GLU A 418 -1.04 11.80 -10.21
N ARG A 419 -2.08 11.01 -9.95
CA ARG A 419 -3.13 10.81 -10.93
C ARG A 419 -3.88 12.13 -11.12
N VAL A 420 -3.90 12.63 -12.35
CA VAL A 420 -4.67 13.83 -12.70
C VAL A 420 -6.09 13.40 -13.02
N ILE A 421 -7.05 13.93 -12.27
CA ILE A 421 -8.49 13.79 -12.54
C ILE A 421 -8.96 15.11 -13.13
N ALA A 422 -8.48 15.43 -14.32
CA ALA A 422 -9.01 16.51 -15.13
C ALA A 422 -9.71 15.84 -16.33
N ASP A 423 -10.93 16.29 -16.63
CA ASP A 423 -11.80 15.79 -17.70
C ASP A 423 -12.46 14.42 -17.47
N VAL A 424 -13.21 14.29 -16.36
CA VAL A 424 -14.45 13.51 -16.40
C VAL A 424 -15.55 14.46 -16.88
N ARG A 425 -15.72 14.57 -18.19
CA ARG A 425 -16.94 15.12 -18.78
C ARG A 425 -17.92 13.99 -19.05
#